data_AF-A0A1C5QCD5-F1
#
_entry.id   AF-A0A1C5QCD5-F1
#
_cell.length_a   1.000
_cell.length_b   1.000
_cell.length_c   1.000
_cell.angle_alpha   90.00
_cell.angle_beta   90.00
_cell.angle_gamma   90.00
#
_symmetry.space_group_name_H-M   'P 1'
#
loop_
_entity.id
_entity.type
_entity.pdbx_description
1 polymer ?
#
loop_
_entity_poly.entity_id
_entity_poly.type
_entity_poly.pdbx_seq_one_letter_code
_entity_poly.pdbx_strand_id
1 'polypeptide(L)'
;MWTTTILLVVSSIYQTYLYYKSPSKYKTAVYSVDDDDNWIFGSIYNTPNDPSLFVQKRFGIGWTVNIGSVKGKIVFFSPFIITIVILFITFNM
;
A
#
# COMPACT_ATOMS: atom_id res chain seq x y z
N MET A 1 -13.89 3.42 -22.14
CA MET A 1 -13.29 4.68 -21.68
C MET A 1 -13.95 5.23 -20.41
N TRP A 2 -15.25 5.52 -20.39
CA TRP A 2 -15.94 5.98 -19.16
C TRP A 2 -15.96 4.94 -18.03
N THR A 3 -16.18 3.68 -18.36
CA THR A 3 -16.20 2.55 -17.41
C THR A 3 -14.86 2.38 -16.68
N THR A 4 -13.75 2.41 -17.42
CA THR A 4 -12.39 2.32 -16.86
C THR A 4 -12.05 3.52 -15.98
N THR A 5 -12.50 4.73 -16.35
CA THR A 5 -12.31 5.93 -15.53
C THR A 5 -13.07 5.85 -14.21
N ILE A 6 -14.33 5.40 -14.24
CA ILE A 6 -15.13 5.22 -13.01
C ILE A 6 -14.47 4.22 -12.07
N LEU A 7 -13.96 3.09 -12.59
CA LEU A 7 -13.26 2.08 -11.79
C LEU A 7 -11.99 2.63 -11.12
N LEU A 8 -11.21 3.47 -11.83
CA LEU A 8 -10.03 4.13 -11.26
C LEU A 8 -10.39 5.09 -10.12
N VAL A 9 -11.43 5.91 -10.31
CA VAL A 9 -11.87 6.87 -9.29
C VAL A 9 -12.37 6.13 -8.05
N VAL A 10 -13.23 5.12 -8.22
CA VAL A 10 -13.76 4.33 -7.11
C VAL A 10 -12.65 3.60 -6.37
N SER A 11 -11.69 3.00 -7.08
CA SER A 11 -10.54 2.34 -6.44
C SER A 11 -9.68 3.34 -5.66
N SER A 12 -9.43 4.53 -6.21
CA SER A 12 -8.63 5.56 -5.54
C SER A 12 -9.30 6.06 -4.25
N ILE A 13 -10.62 6.25 -4.28
CA ILE A 13 -11.41 6.60 -3.09
C ILE A 13 -11.32 5.47 -2.05
N TYR A 14 -11.45 4.22 -2.47
CA TYR A 14 -11.36 3.07 -1.57
C TYR A 14 -9.97 2.92 -0.93
N GLN A 15 -8.90 3.09 -1.70
CA GLN A 15 -7.53 3.08 -1.17
C GLN A 15 -7.29 4.24 -0.19
N THR A 16 -7.82 5.43 -0.49
CA THR A 16 -7.77 6.58 0.42
C THR A 16 -8.53 6.31 1.72
N TYR A 17 -9.69 5.66 1.64
CA TYR A 17 -10.44 5.22 2.81
C TYR A 17 -9.65 4.21 3.66
N LEU A 18 -9.00 3.24 3.03
CA LEU A 18 -8.13 2.28 3.72
C LEU A 18 -6.93 2.97 4.38
N TYR A 19 -6.38 4.00 3.74
CA TYR A 19 -5.33 4.84 4.33
C TYR A 19 -5.82 5.54 5.60
N TYR A 20 -6.96 6.23 5.53
CA TYR A 20 -7.53 6.94 6.67
C TYR A 20 -7.91 5.99 7.82
N LYS A 21 -8.43 4.80 7.51
CA LYS A 21 -8.84 3.79 8.49
C LYS A 21 -7.67 2.95 9.03
N SER A 22 -6.48 3.03 8.43
CA SER A 22 -5.34 2.23 8.83
C SER A 22 -4.98 2.50 10.29
N PRO A 23 -4.88 1.45 11.13
CA PRO A 23 -4.34 1.63 12.46
C PRO A 23 -2.89 2.13 12.32
N SER A 24 -2.56 3.30 12.86
CA SER A 24 -1.21 3.85 12.76
C SER A 24 -0.49 3.77 14.11
N LYS A 25 0.66 3.10 14.16
CA LYS A 25 1.65 3.30 15.22
C LYS A 25 2.45 4.58 14.94
N TYR A 26 1.77 5.73 14.90
CA TYR A 26 2.43 7.02 14.64
C TYR A 26 3.29 7.51 15.81
N LYS A 27 3.05 7.01 17.03
CA LYS A 27 3.45 7.75 18.24
C LYS A 27 4.88 7.52 18.75
N THR A 28 5.65 6.56 18.20
CA THR A 28 6.98 6.22 18.79
C THR A 28 7.95 5.54 17.82
N ALA A 29 7.94 5.88 16.53
CA ALA A 29 8.87 5.28 15.57
C ALA A 29 10.23 6.00 15.59
N VAL A 30 11.01 5.80 16.64
CA VAL A 30 12.47 5.92 16.53
C VAL A 30 12.93 4.58 15.98
N TYR A 31 13.19 4.52 14.68
CA TYR A 31 13.70 3.30 14.05
C TYR A 31 15.08 3.00 14.61
N SER A 32 15.22 1.85 15.26
CA SER A 32 16.51 1.35 15.74
C SER A 32 17.22 0.62 14.60
N VAL A 33 18.55 0.51 14.65
CA VAL A 33 19.33 -0.24 13.65
C VAL A 33 18.89 -1.73 13.60
N ASP A 34 18.34 -2.25 14.69
CA ASP A 34 17.82 -3.62 14.79
C ASP A 34 16.46 -3.83 14.06
N ASP A 35 15.77 -2.76 13.65
CA ASP A 35 14.51 -2.87 12.89
C ASP A 35 14.73 -3.14 11.39
N ASP A 36 15.98 -3.26 10.95
CA ASP A 36 16.37 -3.42 9.54
C ASP A 36 15.81 -4.69 8.89
N ASP A 37 15.64 -5.76 9.66
CA ASP A 37 15.09 -7.05 9.19
C ASP A 37 13.65 -6.94 8.67
N ASN A 38 12.91 -5.90 9.08
CA ASN A 38 11.55 -5.66 8.63
C ASN A 38 11.47 -4.93 7.29
N TRP A 39 12.60 -4.50 6.70
CA TRP A 39 12.64 -3.67 5.49
C TRP A 39 13.19 -4.41 4.27
N ILE A 40 12.30 -4.87 3.41
CA ILE A 40 12.66 -5.49 2.13
C ILE A 40 13.14 -4.41 1.15
N PHE A 41 14.32 -4.65 0.54
CA PHE A 41 15.01 -3.70 -0.35
C PHE A 41 15.22 -2.32 0.29
N GLY A 42 15.27 -2.25 1.64
CA GLY A 42 15.43 -1.01 2.40
C GLY A 42 14.25 -0.02 2.29
N SER A 43 13.14 -0.40 1.65
CA SER A 43 12.03 0.52 1.29
C SER A 43 10.63 -0.02 1.57
N ILE A 44 10.45 -1.34 1.56
CA ILE A 44 9.15 -2.00 1.73
C ILE A 44 9.10 -2.61 3.12
N TYR A 45 8.14 -2.20 3.94
CA TYR A 45 7.99 -2.71 5.30
C TYR A 45 7.21 -4.03 5.31
N ASN A 46 7.73 -5.05 5.99
CA ASN A 46 7.19 -6.41 5.99
C ASN A 46 7.17 -7.01 7.41
N THR A 47 6.15 -6.64 8.19
CA THR A 47 5.99 -7.13 9.57
C THR A 47 4.60 -7.72 9.76
N PRO A 48 4.45 -9.07 9.74
CA PRO A 48 3.15 -9.73 9.87
C PRO A 48 2.42 -9.47 11.20
N ASN A 49 3.18 -9.27 12.28
CA ASN A 49 2.65 -9.02 13.63
C ASN A 49 2.21 -7.57 13.85
N ASP A 50 2.53 -6.67 12.92
CA ASP A 50 2.15 -5.26 13.00
C ASP A 50 0.78 -5.05 12.33
N PRO A 51 -0.26 -4.63 13.06
CA PRO A 51 -1.57 -4.40 12.47
C PRO A 51 -1.61 -3.18 11.54
N SER A 52 -0.59 -2.31 11.56
CA SER A 52 -0.53 -1.13 10.71
C SER A 52 -0.52 -1.50 9.23
N LEU A 53 -1.42 -0.89 8.46
CA LEU A 53 -1.51 -1.06 7.02
C LEU A 53 -0.55 -0.10 6.29
N PHE A 54 -0.46 1.13 6.79
CA PHE A 54 0.50 2.15 6.33
C PHE A 54 1.43 2.56 7.47
N VAL A 55 2.71 2.68 7.15
CA VAL A 55 3.79 3.08 8.07
C VAL A 55 4.64 4.17 7.44
N GLN A 56 5.35 4.98 8.24
CA GLN A 56 6.27 5.97 7.69
C GLN A 56 7.40 5.28 6.92
N LYS A 57 7.90 5.90 5.86
CA LYS A 57 9.08 5.40 5.15
C LYS A 57 10.31 5.44 6.08
N ARG A 58 11.20 4.46 5.92
CA ARG A 58 12.51 4.43 6.60
C ARG A 58 13.33 5.70 6.35
N PHE A 59 13.28 6.20 5.10
CA PHE A 59 14.00 7.40 4.69
C PHE A 59 13.06 8.38 3.98
N GLY A 60 13.26 9.67 4.26
CA GLY A 60 12.52 10.77 3.64
C GLY A 60 11.12 10.98 4.24
N ILE A 61 10.25 11.61 3.43
CA ILE A 61 8.90 12.00 3.85
C ILE A 61 7.88 11.08 3.16
N GLY A 62 6.87 10.67 3.93
CA GLY A 62 5.72 9.93 3.44
C GLY A 62 5.64 8.52 4.00
N TRP A 63 4.76 7.71 3.42
CA TRP A 63 4.41 6.40 3.94
C TRP A 63 4.73 5.27 2.95
N THR A 64 4.79 4.05 3.47
CA THR A 64 4.84 2.79 2.72
C THR A 64 3.77 1.84 3.28
N VAL A 65 3.51 0.74 2.56
CA VAL A 65 2.53 -0.28 2.95
C VAL A 65 3.24 -1.39 3.73
N ASN A 66 2.63 -1.87 4.80
CA ASN A 66 3.08 -3.07 5.49
C ASN A 66 2.63 -4.34 4.75
N ILE A 67 3.49 -4.90 3.91
CA ILE A 67 3.19 -6.12 3.14
C ILE A 67 3.26 -7.41 3.96
N GLY A 68 3.57 -7.33 5.26
CA GLY A 68 3.52 -8.47 6.17
C GLY A 68 2.09 -8.93 6.43
N SER A 69 1.11 -8.04 6.33
CA SER A 69 -0.31 -8.35 6.52
C SER A 69 -1.00 -8.70 5.20
N VAL A 70 -2.03 -9.56 5.26
CA VAL A 70 -2.87 -9.89 4.08
C VAL A 70 -3.48 -8.64 3.46
N LYS A 71 -3.99 -7.72 4.29
CA LYS A 71 -4.58 -6.45 3.84
C LYS A 71 -3.53 -5.58 3.13
N GLY A 72 -2.31 -5.53 3.65
CA GLY A 72 -1.22 -4.79 3.04
C GLY A 72 -0.78 -5.35 1.70
N LYS A 73 -0.70 -6.67 1.54
CA LYS A 73 -0.45 -7.30 0.23
C LYS A 73 -1.53 -6.90 -0.79
N ILE A 74 -2.81 -6.98 -0.40
CA ILE A 74 -3.93 -6.58 -1.28
C ILE A 74 -3.77 -5.11 -1.70
N VAL A 75 -3.57 -4.21 -0.75
CA VAL A 75 -3.40 -2.77 -1.05
C VAL A 75 -2.18 -2.53 -1.94
N PHE A 76 -1.05 -3.17 -1.66
CA PHE A 76 0.18 -3.01 -2.43
C PHE A 76 0.04 -3.51 -3.87
N PHE A 77 -0.58 -4.66 -4.09
CA PHE A 77 -0.71 -5.24 -5.44
C PHE A 77 -1.91 -4.71 -6.23
N SER A 78 -2.93 -4.16 -5.55
CA SER A 78 -4.16 -3.70 -6.21
C SER A 78 -3.95 -2.68 -7.35
N PRO A 79 -3.05 -1.68 -7.27
CA PRO A 79 -2.84 -0.74 -8.37
C PRO A 79 -2.33 -1.44 -9.63
N PHE A 80 -1.38 -2.37 -9.48
CA PHE A 80 -0.82 -3.12 -10.61
C PHE A 80 -1.88 -3.98 -11.30
N ILE A 81 -2.69 -4.69 -10.52
CA ILE A 81 -3.78 -5.53 -11.03
C ILE A 81 -4.80 -4.66 -11.78
N ILE A 82 -5.20 -3.52 -11.21
CA ILE A 82 -6.15 -2.59 -11.84
C ILE A 82 -5.61 -2.07 -13.16
N THR A 83 -4.33 -1.67 -13.21
CA THR A 83 -3.70 -1.22 -14.45
C THR A 83 -3.70 -2.31 -15.51
N ILE A 84 -3.33 -3.55 -15.18
CA ILE A 84 -3.34 -4.68 -16.13
C ILE A 84 -4.75 -4.94 -16.67
N VAL A 85 -5.76 -4.95 -15.80
CA VAL A 85 -7.16 -5.14 -16.20
C VAL A 85 -7.63 -4.03 -17.15
N ILE A 86 -7.29 -2.78 -16.86
CA ILE A 86 -7.64 -1.64 -17.72
C ILE A 86 -6.96 -1.75 -19.08
N LEU A 87 -5.68 -2.11 -19.13
CA LEU A 87 -4.96 -2.31 -20.38
C LEU A 87 -5.63 -3.42 -21.19
N PHE A 88 -5.91 -4.56 -20.57
CA PHE A 88 -6.58 -5.68 -21.24
C PHE A 88 -7.94 -5.28 -21.82
N ILE A 89 -8.78 -4.58 -21.06
CA ILE A 89 -10.08 -4.08 -21.52
C ILE A 89 -9.90 -3.10 -22.67
N THR A 90 -8.91 -2.21 -22.58
CA THR A 90 -8.70 -1.14 -23.58
C THR A 90 -8.18 -1.68 -24.91
N PHE A 91 -7.36 -2.73 -24.89
CA PHE A 91 -6.72 -3.29 -26.09
C PHE A 91 -7.47 -4.48 -26.69
N ASN A 92 -8.37 -5.14 -25.95
CA ASN A 92 -9.19 -6.25 -26.46
C ASN A 92 -10.67 -5.90 -26.68
N MET A 93 -11.08 -4.65 -26.37
CA MET A 93 -12.35 -4.08 -26.88
C MET A 93 -12.11 -3.37 -28.21
#